data_AF-A0A943FQL2-F1
#
_entry.id   AF-A0A943FQL2-F1
#
_cell.length_a   1.000
_cell.length_b   1.000
_cell.length_c   1.000
_cell.angle_alpha   90.00
_cell.angle_beta   90.00
_cell.angle_gamma   90.00
#
_symmetry.space_group_name_H-M   'P 1'
#
loop_
_entity.id
_entity.type
_entity.pdbx_description
1 polymer ?
#
loop_
_entity_poly.entity_id
_entity_poly.type
_entity_poly.pdbx_seq_one_letter_code
_entity_poly.pdbx_strand_id
1 'polypeptide(L)'
;MTKREFLSELRMALEGNIPVQDIEDNIRYYDNYFAESGRPEREVCEELGDPRLIARTLIDSFTAAKGPMADFYKEQARNDYSRESRNEGSYESDDIGGFGDKWYDKLFRYVLLISIAIIVGAVLIFVLKVTVTVVIPVVVIVLIIKFLLDLFRRY
;
A
#
# COMPACT_ATOMS: atom_id res chain seq x y z
N MET A 1 8.65 -24.30 -31.28
CA MET A 1 8.25 -23.07 -30.57
C MET A 1 7.46 -22.19 -31.53
N THR A 2 6.36 -21.63 -31.05
CA THR A 2 5.54 -20.62 -31.74
C THR A 2 5.98 -19.21 -31.38
N LYS A 3 5.58 -18.20 -32.16
CA LYS A 3 5.84 -16.78 -31.84
C LYS A 3 5.37 -16.44 -30.41
N ARG A 4 4.16 -16.89 -30.06
CA ARG A 4 3.56 -16.66 -28.74
C ARG A 4 4.39 -17.28 -27.61
N GLU A 5 4.86 -18.51 -27.79
CA GLU A 5 5.73 -19.18 -26.82
C GLU A 5 7.05 -18.45 -26.66
N PHE A 6 7.69 -18.06 -27.77
CA PHE A 6 8.95 -17.30 -27.73
C PHE A 6 8.79 -15.99 -26.95
N LEU A 7 7.80 -15.18 -27.30
CA LEU A 7 7.57 -13.89 -26.63
C LEU A 7 7.17 -14.07 -25.16
N SER A 8 6.40 -15.12 -24.84
CA SER A 8 6.06 -15.44 -23.46
C SER A 8 7.28 -15.83 -22.64
N GLU A 9 8.17 -16.68 -23.17
CA GLU A 9 9.38 -17.10 -22.48
C GLU A 9 10.38 -15.96 -22.34
N LEU A 10 10.52 -15.13 -23.38
CA LEU A 10 11.34 -13.93 -23.35
C LEU A 10 10.85 -12.98 -22.24
N ARG A 11 9.53 -12.71 -22.19
CA ARG A 11 8.91 -11.89 -21.15
C ARG A 11 9.24 -12.43 -19.77
N MET A 12 8.87 -13.68 -19.49
CA MET A 12 9.09 -14.32 -18.18
C MET A 12 10.56 -14.28 -17.74
N ALA A 13 11.50 -14.41 -18.67
CA ALA A 13 12.93 -14.34 -18.36
C ALA A 13 13.42 -12.92 -18.02
N LEU A 14 12.74 -11.87 -18.51
CA LEU A 14 13.06 -10.47 -18.23
C LEU A 14 12.36 -9.94 -16.96
N GLU A 15 11.21 -10.50 -16.59
CA GLU A 15 10.44 -10.07 -15.42
C GLU A 15 11.31 -10.02 -14.15
N GLY A 16 11.16 -8.93 -13.38
CA GLY A 16 11.93 -8.70 -12.16
C GLY A 16 13.44 -8.53 -12.35
N ASN A 17 13.93 -8.43 -13.60
CA ASN A 17 15.33 -8.16 -13.89
C ASN A 17 15.56 -6.79 -14.53
N ILE A 18 14.58 -6.29 -15.28
CA ILE A 18 14.57 -4.96 -15.87
C ILE A 18 13.16 -4.34 -15.71
N PRO A 19 13.00 -3.01 -15.78
CA PRO A 19 11.71 -2.34 -15.65
C PRO A 19 10.68 -2.80 -16.68
N VAL A 20 9.38 -2.78 -16.32
CA VAL A 20 8.27 -3.22 -17.17
C VAL A 20 8.27 -2.52 -18.53
N GLN A 21 8.59 -1.22 -18.56
CA GLN A 21 8.66 -0.45 -19.81
C GLN A 21 9.69 -1.02 -20.78
N ASP A 22 10.89 -1.32 -20.30
CA ASP A 22 11.95 -1.92 -21.11
C ASP A 22 11.55 -3.32 -21.60
N ILE A 23 10.76 -4.07 -20.82
CA ILE A 23 10.23 -5.39 -21.22
C ILE A 23 9.23 -5.23 -22.36
N GLU A 24 8.25 -4.34 -22.23
CA GLU A 24 7.26 -4.09 -23.29
C GLU A 24 7.92 -3.64 -24.60
N ASP A 25 8.95 -2.79 -24.51
CA ASP A 25 9.68 -2.32 -25.68
C ASP A 25 10.41 -3.47 -26.39
N ASN A 26 11.05 -4.36 -25.63
CA ASN A 26 11.70 -5.56 -26.17
C ASN A 26 10.68 -6.54 -26.76
N ILE A 27 9.57 -6.81 -26.05
CA ILE A 27 8.51 -7.69 -26.58
C ILE A 27 7.93 -7.14 -27.87
N ARG A 28 7.66 -5.83 -27.93
CA ARG A 28 7.16 -5.17 -29.15
C ARG A 28 8.18 -5.24 -30.29
N TYR A 29 9.46 -5.05 -29.99
CA TYR A 29 10.53 -5.18 -30.99
C TYR A 29 10.53 -6.56 -31.63
N TYR A 30 10.53 -7.63 -30.82
CA TYR A 30 10.51 -8.99 -31.36
C TYR A 30 9.17 -9.32 -32.02
N ASP A 31 8.05 -8.85 -31.47
CA ASP A 31 6.72 -9.02 -32.07
C ASP A 31 6.65 -8.46 -33.51
N ASN A 32 7.20 -7.25 -33.69
CA ASN A 32 7.35 -6.60 -34.99
C ASN A 32 8.31 -7.38 -35.90
N TYR A 33 9.45 -7.85 -35.37
CA TYR A 33 10.39 -8.65 -36.15
C TYR A 33 9.75 -9.92 -36.72
N PHE A 34 8.93 -10.62 -35.92
CA PHE A 34 8.14 -11.75 -36.44
C PHE A 34 7.18 -11.31 -37.55
N ALA A 35 6.51 -10.16 -37.40
CA ALA A 35 5.56 -9.65 -38.39
C ALA A 35 6.24 -9.23 -39.70
N GLU A 36 7.39 -8.57 -39.62
CA GLU A 36 8.15 -8.05 -40.76
C GLU A 36 8.94 -9.13 -41.49
N SER A 37 9.29 -10.24 -40.81
CA SER A 37 10.05 -11.34 -41.40
C SER A 37 9.37 -11.97 -42.62
N GLY A 38 8.03 -11.93 -42.68
CA GLY A 38 7.23 -12.59 -43.71
C GLY A 38 7.41 -14.11 -43.79
N ARG A 39 8.11 -14.70 -42.82
CA ARG A 39 8.53 -16.11 -42.77
C ARG A 39 7.69 -16.89 -41.77
N PRO A 40 7.59 -18.22 -41.93
CA PRO A 40 6.87 -19.05 -40.96
C PRO A 40 7.51 -18.93 -39.58
N GLU A 41 6.68 -18.82 -38.53
CA GLU A 41 7.14 -18.58 -37.15
C GLU A 41 8.24 -19.54 -36.69
N ARG A 42 8.17 -20.82 -37.12
CA ARG A 42 9.19 -21.82 -36.75
C ARG A 42 10.58 -21.46 -37.26
N GLU A 43 10.66 -20.98 -38.50
CA GLU A 43 11.93 -20.63 -39.14
C GLU A 43 12.54 -19.39 -38.47
N VAL A 44 11.70 -18.42 -38.11
CA VAL A 44 12.11 -17.23 -37.36
C VAL A 44 12.57 -17.60 -35.95
N CYS A 45 11.84 -18.50 -35.27
CA CYS A 45 12.23 -19.02 -33.96
C CYS A 45 13.57 -19.78 -34.01
N GLU A 46 13.82 -20.56 -35.06
CA GLU A 46 15.08 -21.29 -35.24
C GLU A 46 16.26 -20.33 -35.48
N GLU A 47 16.03 -19.24 -36.21
CA GLU A 47 17.03 -18.20 -36.42
C GLU A 47 17.34 -17.42 -35.13
N LEU A 48 16.30 -17.02 -34.38
CA LEU A 48 16.45 -16.29 -33.13
C LEU A 48 17.03 -17.15 -32.00
N GLY A 49 16.76 -18.45 -32.01
CA GLY A 49 17.21 -19.39 -31.00
C GLY A 49 16.44 -19.30 -29.68
N ASP A 50 17.13 -19.55 -28.56
CA ASP A 50 16.51 -19.61 -27.24
C ASP A 50 16.18 -18.20 -26.70
N PRO A 51 14.89 -17.89 -26.44
CA PRO A 51 14.47 -16.59 -25.90
C PRO A 51 15.16 -16.23 -24.57
N ARG A 52 15.56 -17.22 -23.76
CA ARG A 52 16.23 -16.99 -22.48
C ARG A 52 17.66 -16.47 -22.64
N LEU A 53 18.34 -16.86 -23.72
CA LEU A 53 19.68 -16.34 -24.02
C LEU A 53 19.61 -14.87 -24.47
N ILE A 54 18.58 -14.54 -25.24
CA ILE A 54 18.27 -13.16 -25.60
C ILE A 54 17.96 -12.35 -24.34
N ALA A 55 17.09 -12.87 -23.47
CA ALA A 55 16.76 -12.22 -22.19
C ALA A 55 18.01 -11.94 -21.36
N ARG A 56 18.90 -12.92 -21.23
CA ARG A 56 20.17 -12.77 -20.51
C ARG A 56 21.02 -11.64 -21.09
N THR A 57 21.14 -11.59 -22.42
CA THR A 57 21.90 -10.54 -23.11
C THR A 57 21.29 -9.16 -22.87
N LEU A 58 19.96 -9.04 -22.88
CA LEU A 58 19.25 -7.79 -22.58
C LEU A 58 19.43 -7.35 -21.12
N ILE A 59 19.42 -8.29 -20.17
CA ILE A 59 19.66 -7.99 -18.76
C ILE A 59 21.12 -7.56 -18.54
N ASP A 60 22.07 -8.25 -19.17
CA ASP A 60 23.50 -7.93 -19.08
C ASP A 60 23.78 -6.56 -19.71
N SER A 61 23.17 -6.25 -20.86
CA SER A 61 23.31 -4.94 -21.51
C SER A 61 22.65 -3.82 -20.71
N PHE A 62 21.47 -4.05 -20.13
CA PHE A 62 20.82 -3.11 -19.22
C PHE A 62 21.70 -2.83 -17.99
N THR A 63 22.26 -3.88 -17.39
CA THR A 63 23.15 -3.77 -16.22
C THR A 63 24.40 -2.98 -16.57
N ALA A 64 25.01 -3.26 -17.72
CA ALA A 64 26.17 -2.53 -18.20
C ALA A 64 25.84 -1.04 -18.49
N ALA A 65 24.68 -0.76 -19.06
CA ALA A 65 24.25 0.60 -19.40
C ALA A 65 23.93 1.45 -18.16
N LYS A 66 23.32 0.85 -17.13
CA LYS A 66 22.93 1.55 -15.89
C LYS A 66 24.05 1.55 -14.83
N GLY A 67 25.06 0.70 -14.98
CA GLY A 67 26.21 0.63 -14.07
C GLY A 67 25.79 0.40 -12.62
N PRO A 68 26.35 1.13 -11.64
CA PRO A 68 25.99 0.97 -10.22
C PRO A 68 24.51 1.19 -9.90
N MET A 69 23.77 1.89 -10.78
CA MET A 69 22.34 2.14 -10.60
C MET A 69 21.47 0.95 -11.04
N ALA A 70 22.04 -0.05 -11.73
CA ALA A 70 21.32 -1.22 -12.22
C ALA A 70 20.60 -1.97 -11.09
N ASP A 71 21.24 -2.12 -9.94
CA ASP A 71 20.66 -2.81 -8.77
C ASP A 71 19.42 -2.08 -8.25
N PHE A 72 19.42 -0.74 -8.24
CA PHE A 72 18.25 0.05 -7.87
C PHE A 72 17.07 -0.19 -8.81
N TYR A 73 17.32 -0.17 -10.13
CA TYR A 73 16.25 -0.41 -11.12
C TYR A 73 15.76 -1.85 -11.11
N LYS A 74 16.64 -2.82 -10.85
CA LYS A 74 16.26 -4.23 -10.71
C LYS A 74 15.42 -4.46 -9.46
N GLU A 75 15.79 -3.85 -8.33
CA GLU A 75 14.99 -3.90 -7.11
C GLU A 75 13.62 -3.24 -7.32
N GLN A 76 13.58 -2.09 -7.99
CA GLN A 76 12.32 -1.45 -8.37
C GLN A 76 11.47 -2.37 -9.27
N ALA A 77 12.08 -2.95 -10.31
CA ALA A 77 11.40 -3.88 -11.21
C ALA A 77 10.81 -5.09 -10.46
N ARG A 78 11.56 -5.68 -9.52
CA ARG A 78 11.04 -6.79 -8.68
C ARG A 78 9.83 -6.38 -7.87
N ASN A 79 9.86 -5.19 -7.28
CA ASN A 79 8.74 -4.66 -6.50
C ASN A 79 7.52 -4.38 -7.37
N ASP A 80 7.71 -3.81 -8.55
CA ASP A 80 6.63 -3.52 -9.50
C ASP A 80 5.98 -4.82 -10.01
N TYR A 81 6.78 -5.81 -10.41
CA TYR A 81 6.27 -7.13 -10.81
C TYR A 81 5.54 -7.85 -9.66
N SER A 82 6.12 -7.82 -8.46
CA SER A 82 5.49 -8.44 -7.28
C SER A 82 4.17 -7.75 -6.93
N ARG A 83 4.04 -6.45 -7.20
CA ARG A 83 2.81 -5.68 -6.98
C ARG A 83 1.76 -5.96 -8.06
N GLU A 84 2.18 -6.14 -9.31
CA GLU A 84 1.31 -6.51 -10.44
C GLU A 84 0.73 -7.92 -10.28
N SER A 85 1.55 -8.93 -9.95
CA SER A 85 1.06 -10.28 -9.62
C SER A 85 0.11 -10.30 -8.41
N ARG A 86 0.20 -9.31 -7.51
CA ARG A 86 -0.71 -9.17 -6.37
C ARG A 86 -2.05 -8.54 -6.73
N ASN A 87 -2.07 -7.71 -7.78
CA ASN A 87 -3.24 -6.96 -8.22
C ASN A 87 -4.20 -7.82 -9.07
N GLU A 88 -3.68 -8.81 -9.79
CA GLU A 88 -4.50 -9.73 -10.60
C GLU A 88 -5.36 -10.70 -9.73
N GLY A 89 -5.11 -10.76 -8.43
CA GLY A 89 -5.78 -11.67 -7.49
C GLY A 89 -6.70 -11.04 -6.44
N SER A 90 -7.01 -9.73 -6.47
CA SER A 90 -7.75 -9.13 -5.36
C SER A 90 -8.63 -7.93 -5.76
N TYR A 91 -9.93 -8.20 -5.85
CA TYR A 91 -10.91 -7.25 -5.32
C TYR A 91 -10.69 -7.15 -3.81
N GLU A 92 -9.85 -6.23 -3.36
CA GLU A 92 -10.07 -5.48 -2.12
C GLU A 92 -9.01 -4.39 -1.97
N SER A 93 -9.52 -3.19 -1.71
CA SER A 93 -8.79 -1.94 -1.59
C SER A 93 -7.76 -1.94 -0.47
N ASP A 94 -6.79 -1.05 -0.66
CA ASP A 94 -5.93 -0.41 0.34
C ASP A 94 -4.91 -1.27 1.08
N ASP A 95 -3.63 -1.13 0.68
CA ASP A 95 -2.64 -0.34 1.44
C ASP A 95 -1.22 -0.62 0.93
N ILE A 96 -0.57 0.40 0.39
CA ILE A 96 0.88 0.43 0.18
C ILE A 96 1.55 0.82 1.49
N GLY A 97 2.43 -0.05 1.98
CA GLY A 97 3.44 0.35 2.95
C GLY A 97 4.00 -0.83 3.74
N GLY A 98 5.28 -1.13 3.49
CA GLY A 98 6.20 -1.63 4.50
C GLY A 98 6.16 -3.13 4.80
N PHE A 99 7.23 -3.80 4.41
CA PHE A 99 7.66 -5.07 5.01
C PHE A 99 7.84 -4.88 6.52
N GLY A 100 6.98 -5.52 7.30
CA GLY A 100 6.98 -5.55 8.76
C GLY A 100 5.63 -6.12 9.19
N ASP A 101 5.63 -7.36 9.66
CA ASP A 101 4.45 -8.12 10.05
C ASP A 101 3.29 -7.28 10.61
N LYS A 102 2.24 -7.09 9.79
CA LYS A 102 1.06 -6.25 10.08
C LYS A 102 0.11 -6.83 11.13
N TRP A 103 0.59 -7.67 12.05
CA TRP A 103 -0.27 -8.16 13.13
C TRP A 103 -0.62 -7.03 14.13
N TYR A 104 0.21 -6.00 14.21
CA TYR A 104 -0.03 -4.81 15.03
C TYR A 104 -0.95 -3.76 14.39
N ASP A 105 -1.09 -3.70 13.06
CA ASP A 105 -1.91 -2.67 12.39
C ASP A 105 -3.41 -2.83 12.65
N LYS A 106 -3.85 -4.08 12.82
CA LYS A 106 -5.23 -4.36 13.21
C LYS A 106 -5.47 -3.92 14.66
N LEU A 107 -4.52 -4.18 15.55
CA LEU A 107 -4.54 -3.74 16.94
C LEU A 107 -4.48 -2.21 17.06
N PHE A 108 -3.62 -1.53 16.30
CA PHE A 108 -3.44 -0.08 16.37
C PHE A 108 -4.72 0.68 16.00
N ARG A 109 -5.46 0.23 14.97
CA ARG A 109 -6.76 0.83 14.60
C ARG A 109 -7.79 0.72 15.73
N TYR A 110 -7.89 -0.43 16.38
CA TYR A 110 -8.79 -0.60 17.53
C TYR A 110 -8.32 0.20 18.75
N VAL A 111 -7.02 0.23 19.03
CA VAL A 111 -6.45 1.01 20.14
C VAL A 111 -6.66 2.51 19.95
N LEU A 112 -6.54 3.03 18.72
CA LEU A 112 -6.83 4.43 18.39
C LEU A 112 -8.31 4.78 18.62
N LEU A 113 -9.23 3.91 18.19
CA LEU A 113 -10.67 4.14 18.41
C LEU A 113 -11.02 4.08 19.90
N ILE A 114 -10.44 3.13 20.63
CA ILE A 114 -10.65 2.98 22.09
C ILE A 114 -10.06 4.18 22.85
N SER A 115 -8.89 4.68 22.46
CA SER A 115 -8.27 5.84 23.14
C SER A 115 -9.11 7.10 22.96
N ILE A 116 -9.66 7.34 21.77
CA ILE A 116 -10.60 8.45 21.52
C ILE A 116 -11.85 8.30 22.40
N ALA A 117 -12.44 7.10 22.47
CA ALA A 117 -13.61 6.85 23.31
C ALA A 117 -13.33 7.10 24.80
N ILE A 118 -12.16 6.70 25.30
CA ILE A 118 -11.73 6.95 26.68
C ILE A 118 -11.58 8.45 26.95
N ILE A 119 -10.97 9.20 26.03
CA ILE A 119 -10.79 10.65 26.16
C ILE A 119 -12.17 11.33 26.24
N VAL A 120 -13.10 10.97 25.35
CA VAL A 120 -14.46 11.53 25.35
C VAL A 120 -15.18 11.22 26.67
N GLY A 121 -15.09 9.98 27.15
CA GLY A 121 -15.69 9.58 28.44
C GLY A 121 -15.08 10.34 29.62
N ALA A 122 -13.76 10.50 29.65
CA ALA A 122 -13.07 11.24 30.70
C ALA A 122 -13.47 12.73 30.73
N VAL A 123 -13.63 13.36 29.57
CA VAL A 123 -14.10 14.75 29.47
C VAL A 123 -15.53 14.88 30.00
N LEU A 124 -16.42 13.94 29.67
CA LEU A 124 -17.81 13.91 30.18
C LEU A 124 -17.86 13.80 31.71
N ILE A 125 -17.09 12.87 32.29
CA ILE A 125 -16.99 12.69 33.74
C ILE A 125 -16.39 13.94 34.40
N PHE A 126 -15.38 14.54 33.79
CA PHE A 126 -14.75 15.77 34.28
C PHE A 126 -15.75 16.93 34.34
N VAL A 127 -16.50 17.16 33.25
CA VAL A 127 -17.53 18.22 33.18
C VAL A 127 -18.62 17.99 34.23
N LEU A 128 -19.09 16.74 34.38
CA LEU A 128 -20.08 16.39 35.40
C LEU A 128 -19.56 16.67 36.81
N LYS A 129 -18.32 16.26 37.11
CA LYS A 129 -17.69 16.48 38.40
C LYS A 129 -17.56 17.98 38.72
N VAL A 130 -17.06 18.77 37.76
CA VAL A 130 -16.96 20.24 37.92
C VAL A 130 -18.33 20.85 38.18
N THR A 131 -19.34 20.43 37.42
CA THR A 131 -20.72 20.90 37.59
C THR A 131 -21.23 20.61 39.00
N VAL A 132 -21.07 19.38 39.49
CA VAL A 132 -21.51 19.01 40.85
C VAL A 132 -20.75 19.81 41.91
N THR A 133 -19.43 19.96 41.78
CA THR A 133 -18.60 20.73 42.72
C THR A 133 -18.98 22.20 42.79
N VAL A 134 -19.44 22.81 41.69
CA VAL A 134 -19.86 24.22 41.67
C VAL A 134 -21.33 24.39 42.05
N VAL A 135 -22.21 23.49 41.60
CA VAL A 135 -23.66 23.59 41.84
C VAL A 135 -24.01 23.32 43.31
N ILE A 136 -23.39 22.33 43.95
CA ILE A 136 -23.66 22.01 45.38
C ILE A 136 -23.49 23.24 46.30
N PRO A 137 -22.35 23.96 46.31
CA PRO A 137 -22.18 25.09 47.21
C PRO A 137 -23.16 26.23 46.92
N VAL A 138 -23.49 26.47 45.65
CA VAL A 138 -24.50 27.48 45.28
C VAL A 138 -25.88 27.10 45.83
N VAL A 139 -26.30 25.83 45.67
CA VAL A 139 -27.57 25.34 46.22
C VAL A 139 -27.61 25.47 47.74
N VAL A 140 -26.52 25.13 48.43
CA VAL A 140 -26.42 25.28 49.90
C VAL A 140 -26.59 26.74 50.33
N ILE A 141 -25.94 27.69 49.64
CA ILE A 141 -26.07 29.13 49.94
C ILE A 141 -27.54 29.58 49.75
N VAL A 142 -28.18 29.18 48.66
CA VAL A 142 -29.59 29.52 48.40
C VAL A 142 -30.50 28.95 49.48
N LEU A 143 -30.27 27.71 49.93
CA LEU A 143 -31.04 27.10 51.02
C LEU A 143 -30.86 27.85 52.35
N ILE A 144 -29.65 28.29 52.67
CA ILE A 144 -29.38 29.08 53.88
C ILE A 144 -30.12 30.42 53.82
N ILE A 145 -30.04 31.13 52.68
CA ILE A 145 -30.75 32.41 52.52
C ILE A 145 -32.26 32.21 52.66
N LYS A 146 -32.82 31.19 52.00
CA LYS A 146 -34.25 30.89 52.11
C LYS A 146 -34.65 30.56 53.55
N PHE A 147 -33.85 29.74 54.25
CA PHE A 147 -34.09 29.40 55.65
C PHE A 147 -34.07 30.64 56.56
N LEU A 148 -33.12 31.55 56.37
CA LEU A 148 -33.06 32.81 57.12
C LEU A 148 -34.25 33.72 56.82
N LEU A 149 -34.68 33.82 55.55
CA LEU A 149 -35.86 34.59 55.17
C LEU A 149 -37.14 34.01 55.79
N ASP A 150 -37.31 32.69 55.75
CA ASP A 150 -38.46 32.02 56.37
C ASP A 150 -38.43 32.15 57.90
N LEU A 151 -37.24 32.15 58.52
CA LEU A 151 -37.07 32.39 59.96
C LEU A 151 -37.46 33.82 60.35
N PHE A 152 -37.00 34.82 59.59
CA PHE A 152 -37.36 36.24 59.81
C PHE A 152 -38.82 36.55 59.49
N ARG A 153 -39.47 35.79 58.61
CA ARG A 153 -40.90 35.94 58.34
C ARG A 153 -41.78 35.37 59.46
N ARG A 154 -41.23 34.43 60.24
CA ARG A 154 -41.92 33.73 61.31
C ARG A 154 -41.74 34.41 62.68
N TYR A 155 -40.80 35.35 62.79
CA TYR A 155 -40.55 36.19 63.96
C TYR A 155 -41.11 37.59 63.73
#